data_AF-A0A1B9L9E5-F1
#
_entry.id   AF-A0A1B9L9E5-F1
#
_cell.length_a   1.000
_cell.length_b   1.000
_cell.length_c   1.000
_cell.angle_alpha   90.00
_cell.angle_beta   90.00
_cell.angle_gamma   90.00
#
_symmetry.space_group_name_H-M   'P 1'
#
loop_
_entity.id
_entity.type
_entity.pdbx_description
1 polymer ?
#
loop_
_entity_poly.entity_id
_entity_poly.type
_entity_poly.pdbx_seq_one_letter_code
_entity_poly.pdbx_strand_id
1 'polypeptide(L)'
;MIEYFTVLNIVTYHIYHDGEIEKHIPQRITIGFEKKYKYIYHDKDDNEHEVCIVDWHETNEKKIGKKSTVLSTKESIISDVNISEGQTTRRIRYKNGDIAEYGSNNGNTFWVLYKAKIDNIQLVRMPDELNYTYNGIKIKYNFYNSERKYTCPGALTGFIGALAETGLKIVTTGSCFVYASYFPSVEHINGKSIDTLYLNDADEQKFINAMHKFNFNKQITGKHKKKFDNAIQESKGTLHDSHLHSGFDESLIKVIKT
;
A
#
# COMPACT_ATOMS: atom_id res chain seq x y z
N MET A 1 -42.44 -16.07 -5.15
CA MET A 1 -41.52 -15.65 -4.08
C MET A 1 -40.48 -14.78 -4.77
N ILE A 2 -40.51 -13.46 -4.58
CA ILE A 2 -39.54 -12.56 -5.21
C ILE A 2 -38.30 -12.61 -4.31
N GLU A 3 -37.23 -13.23 -4.78
CA GLU A 3 -35.91 -13.08 -4.17
C GLU A 3 -35.49 -11.63 -4.36
N TYR A 4 -35.64 -10.82 -3.30
CA TYR A 4 -34.93 -9.55 -3.22
C TYR A 4 -33.46 -9.89 -3.04
N PHE A 5 -32.71 -9.98 -4.15
CA PHE A 5 -31.27 -9.83 -4.10
C PHE A 5 -31.00 -8.45 -3.51
N THR A 6 -30.66 -8.40 -2.22
CA THR A 6 -30.17 -7.17 -1.61
C THR A 6 -28.88 -6.80 -2.32
N VAL A 7 -28.94 -5.79 -3.19
CA VAL A 7 -27.75 -5.24 -3.84
C VAL A 7 -26.78 -4.83 -2.74
N LEU A 8 -25.57 -5.39 -2.79
CA LEU A 8 -24.53 -5.09 -1.81
C LEU A 8 -24.04 -3.65 -2.04
N ASN A 9 -24.44 -2.73 -1.17
CA ASN A 9 -23.95 -1.37 -1.20
C ASN A 9 -22.70 -1.26 -0.36
N ILE A 10 -21.55 -1.14 -1.02
CA ILE A 10 -20.24 -0.99 -0.39
C ILE A 10 -19.46 0.09 -1.14
N VAL A 11 -18.61 0.83 -0.44
CA VAL A 11 -17.69 1.74 -1.10
C VAL A 11 -16.76 0.91 -2.00
N THR A 12 -16.75 1.25 -3.29
CA THR A 12 -16.10 0.45 -4.33
C THR A 12 -15.09 1.29 -5.09
N TYR A 13 -13.90 0.74 -5.27
CA TYR A 13 -12.89 1.28 -6.17
C TYR A 13 -13.01 0.59 -7.53
N HIS A 14 -13.29 1.38 -8.56
CA HIS A 14 -13.35 0.96 -9.95
C HIS A 14 -12.02 1.29 -10.62
N ILE A 15 -11.45 0.31 -11.31
CA ILE A 15 -10.12 0.35 -11.92
C ILE A 15 -10.28 0.08 -13.40
N TYR A 16 -10.17 1.11 -14.23
CA TYR A 16 -10.43 0.99 -15.65
C TYR A 16 -9.18 0.62 -16.41
N HIS A 17 -9.32 -0.19 -17.46
CA HIS A 17 -8.19 -0.68 -18.24
C HIS A 17 -7.30 0.44 -18.80
N ASP A 18 -7.83 1.64 -18.99
CA ASP A 18 -7.13 2.80 -19.55
C ASP A 18 -6.25 3.54 -18.52
N GLY A 19 -6.37 3.21 -17.23
CA GLY A 19 -5.65 3.86 -16.14
C GLY A 19 -6.54 4.71 -15.24
N GLU A 20 -7.80 4.98 -15.61
CA GLU A 20 -8.71 5.74 -14.76
C GLU A 20 -9.07 4.96 -13.49
N ILE A 21 -9.20 5.70 -12.38
CA ILE A 21 -9.57 5.15 -11.08
C ILE A 21 -10.69 5.99 -10.47
N GLU A 22 -11.79 5.34 -10.11
CA GLU A 22 -12.91 5.97 -9.44
C GLU A 22 -13.20 5.32 -8.08
N LYS A 23 -13.55 6.15 -7.09
CA LYS A 23 -14.06 5.72 -5.78
C LYS A 23 -15.55 6.05 -5.71
N HIS A 24 -16.38 5.01 -5.75
CA HIS A 24 -17.82 5.10 -5.66
C HIS A 24 -18.27 4.94 -4.20
N ILE A 25 -19.00 5.93 -3.69
CA ILE A 25 -19.49 5.96 -2.31
C ILE A 25 -21.03 5.95 -2.34
N PRO A 26 -21.68 4.85 -1.94
CA PRO A 26 -23.13 4.76 -1.94
C PRO A 26 -23.74 5.59 -0.80
N GLN A 27 -24.98 6.09 -0.98
CA GLN A 27 -25.72 6.83 0.05
C GLN A 27 -25.88 6.06 1.36
N ARG A 28 -26.01 4.72 1.27
CA ARG A 28 -26.14 3.82 2.41
C ARG A 28 -25.27 2.59 2.19
N ILE A 29 -24.44 2.26 3.17
CA ILE A 29 -23.62 1.05 3.15
C ILE A 29 -24.42 -0.10 3.78
N THR A 30 -24.34 -1.28 3.18
CA THR A 30 -24.93 -2.50 3.73
C THR A 30 -24.32 -2.83 5.09
N ILE A 31 -25.16 -3.21 6.05
CA ILE A 31 -24.72 -3.55 7.41
C ILE A 31 -23.66 -4.64 7.36
N GLY A 32 -22.54 -4.43 8.06
CA GLY A 32 -21.37 -5.33 8.07
C GLY A 32 -20.28 -4.99 7.05
N PHE A 33 -20.52 -3.99 6.18
CA PHE A 33 -19.56 -3.54 5.17
C PHE A 33 -19.07 -2.10 5.37
N GLU A 34 -19.40 -1.47 6.50
CA GLU A 34 -19.05 -0.08 6.82
C GLU A 34 -17.53 0.14 6.86
N LYS A 35 -16.77 -0.90 7.24
CA LYS A 35 -15.31 -0.91 7.32
C LYS A 35 -14.65 -1.76 6.23
N LYS A 36 -15.30 -1.90 5.08
CA LYS A 36 -14.79 -2.69 3.96
C LYS A 36 -14.77 -1.88 2.67
N TYR A 37 -13.79 -2.16 1.83
CA TYR A 37 -13.72 -1.66 0.45
C TYR A 37 -13.71 -2.82 -0.54
N LYS A 38 -14.47 -2.66 -1.62
CA LYS A 38 -14.49 -3.57 -2.77
C LYS A 38 -13.62 -2.98 -3.88
N TYR A 39 -12.93 -3.85 -4.61
CA TYR A 39 -12.10 -3.48 -5.75
C TYR A 39 -12.58 -4.23 -6.99
N ILE A 40 -12.93 -3.49 -8.03
CA ILE A 40 -13.41 -4.02 -9.32
C ILE A 40 -12.50 -3.51 -10.42
N TYR A 41 -11.96 -4.44 -11.22
CA TYR A 41 -11.24 -4.10 -12.45
C TYR A 41 -12.17 -4.20 -13.65
N HIS A 42 -12.14 -3.21 -14.53
CA HIS A 42 -12.88 -3.16 -15.79
C HIS A 42 -11.88 -3.41 -16.92
N ASP A 43 -12.07 -4.49 -17.67
CA ASP A 43 -11.18 -4.82 -18.78
C ASP A 43 -11.39 -3.89 -20.00
N LYS A 44 -10.63 -4.13 -21.08
CA LYS A 44 -10.70 -3.31 -22.30
C LYS A 44 -12.08 -3.31 -22.99
N ASP A 45 -12.89 -4.33 -22.71
CA ASP A 45 -14.22 -4.53 -23.27
C ASP A 45 -15.30 -4.13 -22.23
N ASP A 46 -14.89 -3.45 -21.15
CA ASP A 46 -15.70 -2.98 -20.02
C ASP A 46 -16.36 -4.13 -19.21
N ASN A 47 -15.80 -5.34 -19.27
CA ASN A 47 -16.25 -6.42 -18.41
C ASN A 47 -15.74 -6.21 -16.97
N GLU A 48 -16.64 -6.39 -16.01
CA GLU A 48 -16.30 -6.29 -14.60
C GLU A 48 -15.61 -7.54 -14.04
N HIS A 49 -14.60 -7.31 -13.23
CA HIS A 49 -13.86 -8.32 -12.49
C HIS A 49 -13.80 -7.96 -11.02
N GLU A 50 -14.65 -8.60 -10.20
CA GLU A 50 -14.59 -8.44 -8.74
C GLU A 50 -13.32 -9.10 -8.18
N VAL A 51 -12.32 -8.27 -7.83
CA VAL A 51 -10.99 -8.76 -7.47
C VAL A 51 -10.95 -9.19 -6.00
N CYS A 52 -11.37 -8.30 -5.10
CA CYS A 52 -11.37 -8.56 -3.66
C CYS A 52 -12.24 -7.57 -2.88
N ILE A 53 -12.53 -7.95 -1.63
CA ILE A 53 -13.06 -7.07 -0.59
C ILE A 53 -12.08 -7.12 0.59
N VAL A 54 -11.68 -5.96 1.11
CA VAL A 54 -10.68 -5.84 2.18
C VAL A 54 -11.20 -4.99 3.32
N ASP A 55 -10.70 -5.25 4.52
CA ASP A 55 -10.95 -4.41 5.69
C ASP A 55 -10.12 -3.12 5.62
N TRP A 56 -10.73 -2.03 6.08
CA TRP A 56 -10.05 -0.77 6.32
C TRP A 56 -10.21 -0.30 7.76
N HIS A 57 -9.23 0.46 8.23
CA HIS A 57 -9.31 1.13 9.53
C HIS A 57 -8.74 2.53 9.45
N GLU A 58 -9.00 3.32 10.48
CA GLU A 58 -8.55 4.69 10.60
C GLU A 58 -7.38 4.81 11.58
N THR A 59 -6.41 5.67 11.26
CA THR A 59 -5.31 6.06 12.16
C THR A 59 -4.95 7.52 11.90
N ASN A 60 -4.35 8.20 12.89
CA ASN A 60 -3.80 9.54 12.65
C ASN A 60 -2.70 9.47 11.58
N GLU A 61 -2.73 10.41 10.65
CA GLU A 61 -1.64 10.62 9.71
C GLU A 61 -0.33 10.87 10.48
N LYS A 62 0.77 10.29 10.01
CA LYS A 62 2.09 10.47 10.60
C LYS A 62 2.91 11.50 9.84
N LYS A 63 3.73 12.25 10.58
CA LYS A 63 4.87 12.99 10.04
C LYS A 63 6.06 12.04 9.85
N ILE A 64 6.98 12.41 8.94
CA ILE A 64 8.24 11.68 8.72
C ILE A 64 8.93 11.40 10.06
N GLY A 65 9.30 10.13 10.24
CA GLY A 65 9.86 9.63 11.48
C GLY A 65 11.22 10.25 11.79
N LYS A 66 11.46 10.57 13.06
CA LYS A 66 12.76 11.07 13.53
C LYS A 66 13.54 9.93 14.18
N LYS A 67 14.71 9.61 13.61
CA LYS A 67 15.64 8.61 14.15
C LYS A 67 16.30 9.12 15.44
N SER A 68 16.42 8.26 16.44
CA SER A 68 17.13 8.54 17.68
C SER A 68 17.68 7.25 18.30
N THR A 69 18.81 7.33 19.00
CA THR A 69 19.34 6.21 19.80
C THR A 69 18.63 6.07 21.14
N VAL A 70 18.10 7.17 21.67
CA VAL A 70 17.35 7.22 22.93
C VAL A 70 15.98 7.81 22.69
N LEU A 71 14.93 7.16 23.19
CA LEU A 71 13.58 7.67 23.11
C LEU A 71 13.29 8.54 24.33
N SER A 72 13.13 9.85 24.11
CA SER A 72 12.73 10.81 25.14
C SER A 72 11.38 11.39 24.77
N THR A 73 10.35 11.05 25.54
CA THR A 73 9.01 11.60 25.38
C THR A 73 8.34 11.75 26.74
N LYS A 74 7.56 12.83 26.91
CA LYS A 74 6.75 13.08 28.12
C LYS A 74 5.32 12.55 27.97
N GLU A 75 5.01 11.92 26.85
CA GLU A 75 3.67 11.47 26.50
C GLU A 75 3.30 10.17 27.22
N SER A 76 2.04 10.04 27.62
CA SER A 76 1.55 8.81 28.23
C SER A 76 1.51 7.66 27.22
N ILE A 77 1.99 6.49 27.62
CA ILE A 77 2.01 5.27 26.82
C ILE A 77 0.64 4.58 26.91
N ILE A 78 0.08 4.21 25.75
CA ILE A 78 -1.07 3.30 25.65
C ILE A 78 -0.59 1.85 25.67
N SER A 79 0.45 1.54 24.90
CA SER A 79 1.00 0.19 24.81
C SER A 79 2.49 0.21 24.48
N ASP A 80 3.21 -0.79 24.97
CA ASP A 80 4.62 -1.02 24.70
C ASP A 80 4.82 -2.53 24.53
N VAL A 81 5.09 -2.97 23.30
CA VAL A 81 5.06 -4.38 22.93
C VAL A 81 6.27 -4.76 22.11
N ASN A 82 6.82 -5.95 22.38
CA ASN A 82 7.77 -6.60 21.49
C ASN A 82 7.00 -7.18 20.29
N ILE A 83 7.54 -6.98 19.10
CA ILE A 83 6.96 -7.44 17.83
C ILE A 83 8.05 -8.09 16.97
N SER A 84 7.67 -8.82 15.93
CA SER A 84 8.60 -9.44 14.98
C SER A 84 8.19 -9.05 13.57
N GLU A 85 8.34 -7.77 13.23
CA GLU A 85 7.86 -7.18 11.97
C GLU A 85 9.05 -6.75 11.10
N GLY A 86 9.68 -7.73 10.46
CA GLY A 86 10.88 -7.52 9.64
C GLY A 86 12.05 -7.01 10.48
N GLN A 87 12.42 -5.74 10.27
CA GLN A 87 13.53 -5.10 11.01
C GLN A 87 13.09 -4.47 12.34
N THR A 88 11.79 -4.40 12.60
CA THR A 88 11.22 -3.82 13.82
C THR A 88 10.97 -4.89 14.88
N THR A 89 11.47 -4.64 16.08
CA THR A 89 11.42 -5.59 17.20
C THR A 89 10.57 -5.10 18.37
N ARG A 90 10.21 -3.82 18.42
CA ARG A 90 9.39 -3.25 19.48
C ARG A 90 8.64 -2.01 19.00
N ARG A 91 7.40 -1.85 19.48
CA ARG A 91 6.49 -0.75 19.15
C ARG A 91 5.90 -0.14 20.40
N ILE A 92 5.93 1.19 20.49
CA ILE A 92 5.26 1.96 21.54
C ILE A 92 4.17 2.84 20.89
N ARG A 93 2.98 2.81 21.47
CA ARG A 93 1.86 3.68 21.11
C ARG A 93 1.62 4.68 22.22
N TYR A 94 1.46 5.95 21.86
CA TYR A 94 1.21 7.03 22.81
C TYR A 94 -0.23 7.53 22.75
N LYS A 95 -0.69 8.14 23.85
CA LYS A 95 -2.06 8.65 23.98
C LYS A 95 -2.38 9.78 23.00
N ASN A 96 -1.38 10.54 22.59
CA ASN A 96 -1.49 11.60 21.59
C ASN A 96 -1.47 11.06 20.14
N GLY A 97 -1.44 9.74 19.95
CA GLY A 97 -1.40 9.10 18.63
C GLY A 97 0.00 8.91 18.05
N ASP A 98 1.06 9.39 18.71
CA ASP A 98 2.43 9.12 18.29
C ASP A 98 2.72 7.60 18.30
N ILE A 99 3.65 7.19 17.44
CA ILE A 99 4.15 5.82 17.38
C ILE A 99 5.68 5.88 17.46
N ALA A 100 6.28 5.02 18.27
CA ALA A 100 7.72 4.79 18.22
C ALA A 100 8.02 3.34 17.85
N GLU A 101 8.86 3.16 16.85
CA GLU A 101 9.32 1.84 16.39
C GLU A 101 10.80 1.70 16.73
N TYR A 102 11.19 0.56 17.30
CA TYR A 102 12.59 0.20 17.54
C TYR A 102 12.95 -1.01 16.70
N GLY A 103 14.14 -0.97 16.13
CA GLY A 103 14.59 -2.03 15.25
C GLY A 103 16.06 -1.91 14.90
N SER A 104 16.51 -2.81 14.01
CA SER A 104 17.88 -2.86 13.53
C SER A 104 17.95 -2.74 12.01
N ASN A 105 18.80 -1.86 11.50
CA ASN A 105 19.11 -1.80 10.07
C ASN A 105 20.62 -1.67 9.85
N ASN A 106 21.19 -2.52 8.99
CA ASN A 106 22.62 -2.57 8.69
C ASN A 106 23.51 -2.58 9.95
N GLY A 107 23.18 -3.44 10.92
CA GLY A 107 23.93 -3.60 12.17
C GLY A 107 23.70 -2.51 13.23
N ASN A 108 22.97 -1.43 12.91
CA ASN A 108 22.67 -0.36 13.85
C ASN A 108 21.26 -0.50 14.41
N THR A 109 21.11 -0.33 15.73
CA THR A 109 19.80 -0.26 16.39
C THR A 109 19.40 1.18 16.66
N PHE A 110 18.13 1.51 16.47
CA PHE A 110 17.62 2.85 16.73
C PHE A 110 16.10 2.86 16.87
N TRP A 111 15.61 3.90 17.55
CA TRP A 111 14.23 4.30 17.57
C TRP A 111 13.90 5.20 16.38
N VAL A 112 12.66 5.11 15.91
CA VAL A 112 12.05 6.12 15.04
C VAL A 112 10.75 6.58 15.67
N LEU A 113 10.66 7.87 15.97
CA LEU A 113 9.44 8.50 16.51
C LEU A 113 8.63 9.14 15.38
N TYR A 114 7.40 8.66 15.20
CA TYR A 114 6.39 9.16 14.29
C TYR A 114 5.42 10.04 15.03
N LYS A 115 5.50 11.36 14.78
CA LYS A 115 4.55 12.32 15.35
C LYS A 115 3.21 12.24 14.63
N ALA A 116 2.13 12.10 15.38
CA ALA A 116 0.79 12.19 14.82
C ALA A 116 0.47 13.61 14.34
N LYS A 117 -0.31 13.70 13.28
CA LYS A 117 -1.05 14.90 12.89
C LYS A 117 -2.48 14.81 13.42
N ILE A 118 -3.21 15.93 13.31
CA ILE A 118 -4.61 15.99 13.70
C ILE A 118 -5.51 15.21 12.73
N ASP A 119 -5.14 15.19 11.45
CA ASP A 119 -5.90 14.51 10.41
C ASP A 119 -5.78 12.99 10.54
N ASN A 120 -6.87 12.33 10.19
CA ASN A 120 -6.93 10.88 10.10
C ASN A 120 -6.86 10.42 8.65
N ILE A 121 -6.29 9.25 8.46
CA ILE A 121 -6.21 8.55 7.18
C ILE A 121 -6.80 7.16 7.31
N GLN A 122 -7.29 6.66 6.19
CA GLN A 122 -7.72 5.28 6.06
C GLN A 122 -6.57 4.44 5.53
N LEU A 123 -6.40 3.26 6.08
CA LEU A 123 -5.52 2.23 5.56
C LEU A 123 -6.33 0.98 5.29
N VAL A 124 -6.03 0.31 4.19
CA VAL A 124 -6.53 -1.05 3.93
C VAL A 124 -5.49 -2.07 4.33
N ARG A 125 -5.94 -3.21 4.86
CA ARG A 125 -5.08 -4.39 4.97
C ARG A 125 -5.03 -5.09 3.61
N MET A 126 -3.85 -5.13 3.00
CA MET A 126 -3.62 -5.90 1.79
C MET A 126 -3.86 -7.40 2.08
N PRO A 127 -4.53 -8.14 1.17
CA PRO A 127 -4.55 -9.60 1.20
C PRO A 127 -3.14 -10.18 1.28
N ASP A 128 -2.91 -11.25 2.04
CA ASP A 128 -1.58 -11.88 2.12
C ASP A 128 -1.15 -12.46 0.75
N GLU A 129 -2.13 -12.79 -0.09
CA GLU A 129 -1.97 -13.08 -1.50
C GLU A 129 -3.22 -12.64 -2.30
N LEU A 130 -3.02 -12.37 -3.59
CA LEU A 130 -4.06 -12.38 -4.60
C LEU A 130 -3.68 -13.38 -5.68
N ASN A 131 -4.64 -14.19 -6.13
CA ASN A 131 -4.46 -15.13 -7.23
C ASN A 131 -5.73 -15.19 -8.10
N TYR A 132 -6.19 -14.04 -8.55
CA TYR A 132 -7.36 -13.95 -9.42
C TYR A 132 -6.98 -14.37 -10.85
N THR A 133 -7.79 -15.22 -11.47
CA THR A 133 -7.67 -15.61 -12.88
C THR A 133 -9.05 -15.91 -13.44
N TYR A 134 -9.51 -15.08 -14.37
CA TYR A 134 -10.80 -15.25 -15.04
C TYR A 134 -10.79 -14.52 -16.38
N ASN A 135 -11.39 -15.11 -17.42
CA ASN A 135 -11.45 -14.55 -18.78
C ASN A 135 -10.11 -13.99 -19.32
N GLY A 136 -9.00 -14.65 -19.00
CA GLY A 136 -7.66 -14.22 -19.45
C GLY A 136 -7.00 -13.14 -18.58
N ILE A 137 -7.75 -12.43 -17.73
CA ILE A 137 -7.21 -11.49 -16.74
C ILE A 137 -6.53 -12.26 -15.62
N LYS A 138 -5.33 -11.81 -15.22
CA LYS A 138 -4.53 -12.37 -14.13
C LYS A 138 -4.10 -11.25 -13.20
N ILE A 139 -4.48 -11.32 -11.93
CA ILE A 139 -4.07 -10.36 -10.90
C ILE A 139 -3.43 -11.17 -9.77
N LYS A 140 -2.10 -11.15 -9.70
CA LYS A 140 -1.35 -12.08 -8.86
C LYS A 140 -0.23 -11.41 -8.06
N TYR A 141 -0.30 -11.53 -6.74
CA TYR A 141 0.86 -11.25 -5.90
C TYR A 141 0.87 -12.10 -4.63
N ASN A 142 2.04 -12.18 -4.00
CA ASN A 142 2.19 -12.67 -2.63
C ASN A 142 3.18 -11.80 -1.86
N PHE A 143 3.05 -11.77 -0.54
CA PHE A 143 4.04 -11.14 0.33
C PHE A 143 5.33 -11.97 0.43
N TYR A 144 6.44 -11.28 0.70
CA TYR A 144 7.70 -11.86 1.14
C TYR A 144 8.16 -11.20 2.45
N ASN A 145 8.22 -12.00 3.52
CA ASN A 145 8.82 -11.66 4.82
C ASN A 145 8.59 -10.22 5.29
N SER A 146 7.34 -9.77 5.29
CA SER A 146 7.00 -8.41 5.68
C SER A 146 5.65 -8.33 6.36
N GLU A 147 5.62 -7.58 7.46
CA GLU A 147 4.40 -7.23 8.19
C GLU A 147 3.90 -5.82 7.82
N ARG A 148 4.53 -5.18 6.82
CA ARG A 148 4.08 -3.92 6.22
C ARG A 148 2.87 -4.15 5.30
N LYS A 149 1.82 -4.77 5.82
CA LYS A 149 0.66 -5.27 5.06
C LYS A 149 -0.46 -4.23 4.91
N TYR A 150 -0.18 -2.98 5.23
CA TYR A 150 -1.16 -1.91 5.18
C TYR A 150 -0.73 -0.84 4.19
N THR A 151 -1.67 -0.34 3.41
CA THR A 151 -1.42 0.69 2.39
C THR A 151 -2.60 1.65 2.34
N CYS A 152 -2.41 2.84 1.77
CA CYS A 152 -3.56 3.70 1.50
C CYS A 152 -4.47 3.02 0.45
N PRO A 153 -5.81 3.17 0.55
CA PRO A 153 -6.75 2.45 -0.30
C PRO A 153 -6.45 2.59 -1.79
N GLY A 154 -6.05 3.80 -2.23
CA GLY A 154 -5.74 4.09 -3.62
C GLY A 154 -4.49 3.37 -4.13
N ALA A 155 -3.46 3.21 -3.30
CA ALA A 155 -2.27 2.47 -3.70
C ALA A 155 -2.57 0.99 -3.95
N LEU A 156 -3.46 0.36 -3.17
CA LEU A 156 -3.94 -0.99 -3.49
C LEU A 156 -4.68 -1.01 -4.83
N THR A 157 -5.49 0.02 -5.12
CA THR A 157 -6.20 0.17 -6.39
C THR A 157 -5.23 0.20 -7.57
N GLY A 158 -4.24 1.11 -7.54
CA GLY A 158 -3.28 1.21 -8.64
C GLY A 158 -2.45 -0.06 -8.81
N PHE A 159 -2.11 -0.74 -7.70
CA PHE A 159 -1.33 -1.98 -7.75
C PHE A 159 -2.14 -3.11 -8.41
N ILE A 160 -3.44 -3.23 -8.09
CA ILE A 160 -4.34 -4.17 -8.76
C ILE A 160 -4.41 -3.89 -10.26
N GLY A 161 -4.54 -2.61 -10.67
CA GLY A 161 -4.54 -2.21 -12.08
C GLY A 161 -3.25 -2.61 -12.80
N ALA A 162 -2.09 -2.34 -12.20
CA ALA A 162 -0.80 -2.72 -12.78
C ALA A 162 -0.61 -4.24 -12.89
N LEU A 163 -1.12 -5.01 -11.93
CA LEU A 163 -1.12 -6.47 -12.01
C LEU A 163 -2.02 -6.97 -13.15
N ALA A 164 -3.21 -6.41 -13.31
CA ALA A 164 -4.14 -6.77 -14.37
C ALA A 164 -3.55 -6.47 -15.77
N GLU A 165 -2.97 -5.28 -15.95
CA GLU A 165 -2.33 -4.83 -17.18
C GLU A 165 -1.19 -5.76 -17.61
N THR A 166 -0.37 -6.19 -16.64
CA THR A 166 0.83 -6.97 -16.96
C THR A 166 0.58 -8.48 -17.00
N GLY A 167 -0.38 -8.97 -16.21
CA GLY A 167 -0.61 -10.38 -15.96
C GLY A 167 0.53 -11.08 -15.22
N LEU A 168 1.49 -10.33 -14.68
CA LEU A 168 2.66 -10.85 -13.97
C LEU A 168 2.29 -11.29 -12.55
N LYS A 169 3.06 -12.25 -12.03
CA LYS A 169 3.03 -12.59 -10.60
C LYS A 169 4.10 -11.78 -9.88
N ILE A 170 3.69 -10.86 -9.02
CA ILE A 170 4.60 -9.97 -8.29
C ILE A 170 4.82 -10.45 -6.87
N VAL A 171 6.03 -10.26 -6.35
CA VAL A 171 6.33 -10.48 -4.94
C VAL A 171 6.52 -9.12 -4.28
N THR A 172 5.68 -8.79 -3.29
CA THR A 172 5.73 -7.51 -2.58
C THR A 172 6.39 -7.65 -1.21
N THR A 173 7.17 -6.65 -0.81
CA THR A 173 7.65 -6.51 0.58
C THR A 173 6.81 -5.50 1.36
N GLY A 174 5.66 -5.11 0.81
CA GLY A 174 4.62 -4.34 1.45
C GLY A 174 4.77 -2.83 1.33
N SER A 175 4.10 -2.14 2.25
CA SER A 175 3.95 -0.69 2.30
C SER A 175 4.26 -0.20 3.72
N CYS A 176 3.25 -0.01 4.57
CA CYS A 176 3.40 0.46 5.95
C CYS A 176 2.81 -0.52 6.98
N PHE A 177 3.10 -0.26 8.26
CA PHE A 177 2.48 -0.97 9.36
C PHE A 177 1.08 -0.42 9.66
N VAL A 178 0.31 -1.15 10.49
CA VAL A 178 -1.08 -0.83 10.84
C VAL A 178 -1.30 0.61 11.34
N TYR A 179 -0.29 1.26 11.92
CA TYR A 179 -0.38 2.65 12.41
C TYR A 179 0.27 3.67 11.49
N ALA A 180 0.36 3.39 10.19
CA ALA A 180 0.98 4.27 9.17
C ALA A 180 2.48 4.55 9.37
N SER A 181 3.10 3.91 10.38
CA SER A 181 4.54 3.90 10.59
C SER A 181 5.22 2.96 9.60
N TYR A 182 6.52 3.12 9.48
CA TYR A 182 7.40 2.27 8.68
C TYR A 182 8.66 1.98 9.48
N PHE A 183 9.49 1.07 8.99
CA PHE A 183 10.88 0.97 9.42
C PHE A 183 11.63 0.13 8.39
N PRO A 184 12.82 0.53 7.93
CA PRO A 184 13.55 1.78 8.19
C PRO A 184 13.32 2.84 7.09
N SER A 185 12.63 2.48 5.99
CA SER A 185 12.53 3.28 4.76
C SER A 185 11.48 4.39 4.86
N VAL A 186 11.91 5.63 4.65
CA VAL A 186 11.12 6.85 4.91
C VAL A 186 9.89 7.00 4.02
N GLU A 187 9.94 6.43 2.83
CA GLU A 187 8.99 6.70 1.75
C GLU A 187 7.67 5.90 1.87
N HIS A 188 7.55 5.03 2.88
CA HIS A 188 6.32 4.26 3.15
C HIS A 188 5.32 4.94 4.07
N ILE A 189 5.62 6.14 4.50
CA ILE A 189 4.76 6.82 5.46
C ILE A 189 3.32 6.90 4.98
N ASN A 190 2.38 6.62 5.87
CA ASN A 190 0.95 6.70 5.58
C ASN A 190 0.49 5.77 4.45
N GLY A 191 1.26 4.73 4.13
CA GLY A 191 0.89 3.72 3.14
C GLY A 191 0.93 4.21 1.70
N LYS A 192 1.69 5.27 1.41
CA LYS A 192 1.71 5.94 0.09
C LYS A 192 2.67 5.32 -0.92
N SER A 193 3.15 4.11 -0.67
CA SER A 193 4.05 3.41 -1.59
C SER A 193 4.03 1.92 -1.36
N ILE A 194 4.35 1.15 -2.40
CA ILE A 194 4.46 -0.31 -2.35
C ILE A 194 5.83 -0.71 -2.89
N ASP A 195 6.55 -1.52 -2.12
CA ASP A 195 7.82 -2.12 -2.55
C ASP A 195 7.56 -3.49 -3.18
N THR A 196 8.32 -3.80 -4.23
CA THR A 196 8.28 -5.11 -4.91
C THR A 196 9.68 -5.63 -5.16
N LEU A 197 9.87 -6.95 -5.13
CA LEU A 197 11.15 -7.55 -5.52
C LEU A 197 11.36 -7.36 -7.02
N TYR A 198 12.61 -7.12 -7.41
CA TYR A 198 12.95 -6.97 -8.82
C TYR A 198 12.61 -8.22 -9.64
N LEU A 199 12.16 -7.94 -10.86
CA LEU A 199 11.97 -8.90 -11.93
C LEU A 199 13.22 -8.94 -12.83
N ASN A 200 13.13 -9.75 -13.89
CA ASN A 200 14.05 -9.59 -15.02
C ASN A 200 13.78 -8.25 -15.72
N ASP A 201 14.78 -7.70 -16.42
CA ASP A 201 14.72 -6.35 -16.97
C ASP A 201 13.56 -6.10 -17.96
N ALA A 202 13.11 -7.12 -18.69
CA ALA A 202 11.99 -6.96 -19.63
C ALA A 202 10.66 -6.80 -18.88
N ASP A 203 10.41 -7.69 -17.92
CA ASP A 203 9.21 -7.65 -17.08
C ASP A 203 9.21 -6.46 -16.12
N GLU A 204 10.39 -6.04 -15.64
CA GLU A 204 10.55 -4.86 -14.78
C GLU A 204 10.12 -3.60 -15.53
N GLN A 205 10.59 -3.39 -16.76
CA GLN A 205 10.17 -2.24 -17.56
C GLN A 205 8.65 -2.27 -17.83
N LYS A 206 8.11 -3.46 -18.14
CA LYS A 206 6.68 -3.65 -18.36
C LYS A 206 5.88 -3.28 -17.12
N PHE A 207 6.33 -3.73 -15.95
CA PHE A 207 5.68 -3.46 -14.67
C PHE A 207 5.78 -1.99 -14.25
N ILE A 208 6.93 -1.34 -14.42
CA ILE A 208 7.11 0.09 -14.17
C ILE A 208 6.15 0.92 -15.03
N ASN A 209 6.00 0.60 -16.32
CA ASN A 209 5.07 1.29 -17.20
C ASN A 209 3.61 1.13 -16.75
N ALA A 210 3.23 -0.08 -16.31
CA ALA A 210 1.90 -0.33 -15.78
C ALA A 210 1.67 0.43 -14.45
N MET A 211 2.63 0.42 -13.53
CA MET A 211 2.55 1.20 -12.29
C MET A 211 2.38 2.70 -12.59
N HIS A 212 3.13 3.23 -13.55
CA HIS A 212 2.99 4.62 -14.01
C HIS A 212 1.61 4.93 -14.59
N LYS A 213 1.06 4.02 -15.41
CA LYS A 213 -0.31 4.13 -15.95
C LYS A 213 -1.36 4.22 -14.83
N PHE A 214 -1.15 3.54 -13.71
CA PHE A 214 -2.08 3.48 -12.58
C PHE A 214 -1.63 4.36 -11.39
N ASN A 215 -1.23 5.59 -11.67
CA ASN A 215 -0.97 6.66 -10.69
C ASN A 215 0.16 6.40 -9.68
N PHE A 216 1.03 5.43 -9.91
CA PHE A 216 2.34 5.43 -9.27
C PHE A 216 3.29 6.28 -10.11
N ASN A 217 3.51 7.54 -9.73
CA ASN A 217 4.31 8.49 -10.52
C ASN A 217 5.77 8.62 -10.03
N LYS A 218 6.16 7.83 -9.02
CA LYS A 218 7.51 7.84 -8.46
C LYS A 218 8.06 6.43 -8.28
N GLN A 219 8.76 5.95 -9.29
CA GLN A 219 9.48 4.68 -9.27
C GLN A 219 10.94 4.97 -8.95
N ILE A 220 11.48 4.33 -7.91
CA ILE A 220 12.90 4.41 -7.60
C ILE A 220 13.51 3.03 -7.77
N THR A 221 14.56 2.97 -8.59
CA THR A 221 15.34 1.76 -8.83
C THR A 221 16.74 1.89 -8.26
N GLY A 222 17.39 0.75 -8.03
CA GLY A 222 18.72 0.67 -7.47
C GLY A 222 19.78 1.26 -8.40
N LYS A 223 20.86 1.73 -7.79
CA LYS A 223 21.99 2.33 -8.50
C LYS A 223 22.60 1.34 -9.50
N HIS A 224 22.65 0.06 -9.15
CA HIS A 224 23.28 -0.98 -9.97
C HIS A 224 22.31 -1.68 -10.92
N LYS A 225 21.05 -1.23 -11.00
CA LYS A 225 20.08 -1.75 -11.95
C LYS A 225 20.27 -1.14 -13.33
N LYS A 226 19.66 -1.76 -14.34
CA LYS A 226 19.44 -1.12 -15.65
C LYS A 226 18.64 0.17 -15.45
N LYS A 227 18.86 1.17 -16.30
CA LYS A 227 17.98 2.34 -16.37
C LYS A 227 16.66 1.94 -17.03
N PHE A 228 15.56 2.27 -16.37
CA PHE A 228 14.21 2.02 -16.86
C PHE A 228 13.53 3.35 -17.18
N ASP A 229 12.73 3.37 -18.22
CA ASP A 229 11.84 4.49 -18.53
C ASP A 229 10.77 4.58 -17.43
N ASN A 230 10.30 5.80 -17.14
CA ASN A 230 9.38 6.11 -16.05
C ASN A 230 9.91 5.74 -14.65
N ALA A 231 11.22 5.59 -14.49
CA ALA A 231 11.85 5.38 -13.19
C ALA A 231 13.03 6.32 -12.95
N ILE A 232 13.21 6.68 -11.68
CA ILE A 232 14.34 7.41 -11.16
C ILE A 232 15.36 6.36 -10.69
N GLN A 233 16.55 6.36 -11.28
CA GLN A 233 17.65 5.54 -10.78
C GLN A 233 18.31 6.23 -9.58
N GLU A 234 18.44 5.50 -8.48
CA GLU A 234 19.16 5.98 -7.29
C GLU A 234 20.61 6.36 -7.66
N SER A 235 21.02 7.56 -7.27
CA SER A 235 22.36 8.08 -7.57
C SER A 235 23.38 7.82 -6.47
N LYS A 236 22.93 7.65 -5.21
CA LYS A 236 23.76 7.45 -4.03
C LYS A 236 23.14 6.42 -3.10
N GLY A 237 23.98 5.56 -2.53
CA GLY A 237 23.54 4.45 -1.71
C GLY A 237 23.27 3.18 -2.53
N THR A 238 22.70 2.20 -1.84
CA THR A 238 22.31 0.89 -2.37
C THR A 238 20.97 0.47 -1.75
N LEU A 239 20.15 1.45 -1.34
CA LEU A 239 18.93 1.18 -0.57
C LEU A 239 17.95 0.39 -1.42
N HIS A 240 17.82 0.77 -2.69
CA HIS A 240 16.89 0.18 -3.64
C HIS A 240 17.53 -0.89 -4.52
N ASP A 241 18.70 -1.42 -4.19
CA ASP A 241 19.38 -2.45 -5.03
C ASP A 241 18.71 -3.82 -4.97
N SER A 242 17.85 -4.06 -3.97
CA SER A 242 17.12 -5.32 -3.78
C SER A 242 15.65 -5.29 -4.17
N HIS A 243 15.07 -4.10 -4.40
CA HIS A 243 13.64 -3.93 -4.64
C HIS A 243 13.34 -2.65 -5.43
N LEU A 244 12.22 -2.66 -6.16
CA LEU A 244 11.61 -1.47 -6.75
C LEU A 244 10.76 -0.78 -5.69
N HIS A 245 10.99 0.52 -5.50
CA HIS A 245 10.12 1.38 -4.70
C HIS A 245 9.11 2.10 -5.61
N SER A 246 7.82 2.05 -5.29
CA SER A 246 6.77 2.73 -6.07
C SER A 246 5.89 3.61 -5.19
N GLY A 247 6.00 4.93 -5.34
CA GLY A 247 5.15 5.92 -4.68
C GLY A 247 3.86 6.21 -5.45
N PHE A 248 2.75 6.31 -4.73
CA PHE A 248 1.40 6.50 -5.27
C PHE A 248 0.85 7.90 -4.98
N ASP A 249 0.07 8.44 -5.92
CA ASP A 249 -0.63 9.71 -5.77
C ASP A 249 -2.15 9.54 -5.63
N GLU A 250 -2.65 9.67 -4.40
CA GLU A 250 -4.10 9.60 -4.09
C GLU A 250 -4.92 10.73 -4.72
N SER A 251 -4.30 11.86 -5.10
CA SER A 251 -5.04 13.02 -5.60
C SER A 251 -5.67 12.81 -6.98
N LEU A 252 -5.24 11.77 -7.70
CA LEU A 252 -5.70 11.44 -9.04
C LEU A 252 -6.94 10.53 -9.05
N ILE A 253 -7.46 10.13 -7.88
CA ILE A 253 -8.67 9.31 -7.77
C ILE A 253 -9.91 10.20 -7.84
N LYS A 254 -10.79 9.92 -8.79
CA LYS A 254 -12.07 10.60 -8.93
C LYS A 254 -13.08 10.04 -7.93
N VAL A 255 -13.70 10.89 -7.12
CA VAL A 255 -14.71 10.47 -6.13
C VAL A 255 -16.11 10.68 -6.69
N ILE A 256 -16.88 9.60 -6.74
CA ILE A 256 -18.28 9.59 -7.17
C ILE A 256 -19.15 9.27 -5.96
N LYS A 257 -20.17 10.10 -5.72
CA LYS A 257 -21.19 9.84 -4.69
C LYS A 257 -22.46 9.39 -5.42
N THR A 258 -22.91 8.18 -5.14
CA THR A 258 -24.11 7.57 -5.73
C THR A 258 -25.21 7.48 -4.70
#